data_AF-A0A452XR27-F1
#
_entry.id   AF-A0A452XR27-F1
#
_cell.length_a   1.000
_cell.length_b   1.000
_cell.length_c   1.000
_cell.angle_alpha   90.00
_cell.angle_beta   90.00
_cell.angle_gamma   90.00
#
_symmetry.space_group_name_H-M   'P 1'
#
loop_
_entity.id
_entity.type
_entity.pdbx_description
1 polymer ?
#
loop_
_entity_poly.entity_id
_entity_poly.type
_entity_poly.pdbx_seq_one_letter_code
_entity_poly.pdbx_strand_id
1 'polypeptide(L)'
;TNGERKVHWISWRKMCTSKRDSGMGFRDPEAFNQALLAKQAWRILQVPSSLCVRVLKARYFSSDSILTATVTSSASYTLRSILHGRD
;
A
#
# COMPACT_ATOMS: atom_id res chain seq x y z
N THR A 1 -22.11 -3.39 36.27
CA THR A 1 -21.40 -3.26 34.98
C THR A 1 -20.35 -2.18 35.14
N ASN A 2 -19.08 -2.58 35.26
CA ASN A 2 -17.96 -1.66 35.47
C ASN A 2 -17.94 -0.62 34.33
N GLY A 3 -17.99 0.66 34.65
CA GLY A 3 -18.14 1.80 33.72
C GLY A 3 -16.95 2.07 32.81
N GLU A 4 -16.31 1.03 32.28
CA GLU A 4 -15.16 1.12 31.39
C GLU A 4 -15.62 1.61 30.01
N ARG A 5 -15.15 2.80 29.61
CA ARG A 5 -15.37 3.32 28.25
C ARG A 5 -14.69 2.40 27.24
N LYS A 6 -15.49 1.68 26.47
CA LYS A 6 -15.01 0.87 25.34
C LYS A 6 -14.84 1.74 24.10
N VAL A 7 -13.89 1.36 23.25
CA VAL A 7 -13.75 1.99 21.92
C VAL A 7 -15.01 1.70 21.11
N HIS A 8 -15.67 2.76 20.65
CA HIS A 8 -16.79 2.65 19.73
C HIS A 8 -16.27 2.48 18.30
N TRP A 9 -16.10 1.22 17.88
CA TRP A 9 -15.70 0.91 16.52
C TRP A 9 -16.79 1.33 15.52
N ILE A 10 -16.38 2.09 14.51
CA ILE A 10 -17.21 2.50 13.38
C ILE A 10 -16.65 1.84 12.13
N SER A 11 -17.51 1.42 11.19
CA SER A 11 -17.04 0.84 9.93
C SER A 11 -16.32 1.86 9.05
N TRP A 12 -15.30 1.42 8.31
CA TRP A 12 -14.57 2.26 7.35
C TRP A 12 -15.51 2.94 6.35
N ARG A 13 -16.52 2.22 5.86
CA ARG A 13 -17.55 2.79 4.97
C ARG A 13 -18.22 4.03 5.55
N LYS A 14 -18.62 3.98 6.83
CA LYS A 14 -19.24 5.13 7.52
C LYS A 14 -18.23 6.25 7.79
N MET A 15 -16.97 5.91 8.09
CA MET A 15 -15.92 6.92 8.25
C MET A 15 -15.60 7.67 6.95
N CYS A 16 -15.61 6.97 5.81
CA CYS A 16 -15.32 7.54 4.49
C CYS A 16 -16.53 8.25 3.85
N THR A 17 -17.73 8.07 4.41
CA THR A 17 -18.92 8.80 3.99
C THR A 17 -18.70 10.30 4.19
N SER A 18 -19.19 11.13 3.25
CA SER A 18 -18.97 12.57 3.30
C SER A 18 -19.58 13.20 4.56
N LYS A 19 -19.02 14.32 5.03
CA LYS A 19 -19.61 15.07 6.15
C LYS A 19 -21.02 15.60 5.85
N ARG A 20 -21.33 15.85 4.57
CA ARG A 20 -22.67 16.28 4.14
C ARG A 20 -23.70 15.15 4.31
N ASP A 21 -23.25 13.90 4.17
CA ASP A 21 -24.07 12.70 4.29
C ASP A 21 -23.96 12.05 5.68
N SER A 22 -23.69 12.85 6.73
CA SER A 22 -23.56 12.37 8.12
C SER A 22 -22.38 11.42 8.39
N GLY A 23 -21.38 11.37 7.52
CA GLY A 23 -20.13 10.64 7.71
C GLY A 23 -19.01 11.50 8.31
N MET A 24 -17.78 10.96 8.36
CA MET A 24 -16.61 11.68 8.90
C MET A 24 -15.76 12.37 7.80
N GLY A 25 -16.01 12.04 6.53
CA GLY A 25 -15.30 12.62 5.38
C GLY A 25 -13.86 12.14 5.25
N PHE A 26 -13.53 10.96 5.78
CA PHE A 26 -12.20 10.39 5.60
C PHE A 26 -12.01 9.89 4.17
N ARG A 27 -10.74 9.85 3.73
CA ARG A 27 -10.41 9.19 2.46
C ARG A 27 -10.54 7.69 2.64
N ASP A 28 -10.88 7.01 1.55
CA ASP A 28 -10.86 5.55 1.51
C ASP A 28 -9.42 5.06 1.81
N PRO A 29 -9.20 4.34 2.93
CA PRO A 29 -7.88 3.87 3.30
C PRO A 29 -7.32 2.84 2.33
N GLU A 30 -8.17 2.05 1.66
CA GLU A 30 -7.72 1.04 0.69
C GLU A 30 -7.14 1.72 -0.54
N ALA A 31 -7.92 2.61 -1.16
CA ALA A 31 -7.47 3.41 -2.30
C ALA A 31 -6.24 4.27 -1.95
N PHE A 32 -6.20 4.85 -0.75
CA PHE A 32 -5.06 5.64 -0.30
C PHE A 32 -3.79 4.79 -0.14
N ASN A 33 -3.90 3.59 0.43
CA ASN A 33 -2.77 2.67 0.56
C ASN A 33 -2.29 2.17 -0.81
N GLN A 34 -3.21 1.85 -1.73
CA GLN A 34 -2.83 1.47 -3.10
C GLN A 34 -2.05 2.59 -3.80
N ALA A 35 -2.49 3.85 -3.67
CA ALA A 35 -1.75 5.00 -4.20
C ALA A 35 -0.35 5.17 -3.56
N LEU A 36 -0.21 4.89 -2.26
CA LEU A 36 1.11 4.92 -1.59
C LEU A 36 2.02 3.79 -2.11
N LEU A 37 1.47 2.61 -2.38
CA LEU A 37 2.22 1.49 -2.95
C LEU A 37 2.64 1.79 -4.40
N ALA A 38 1.76 2.37 -5.21
CA ALA A 38 2.07 2.87 -6.55
C ALA A 38 3.23 3.88 -6.52
N LYS A 39 3.21 4.80 -5.55
CA LYS A 39 4.29 5.76 -5.33
C LYS A 39 5.62 5.08 -4.98
N GLN A 40 5.60 3.96 -4.26
CA GLN A 40 6.82 3.17 -4.03
C GLN A 40 7.32 2.49 -5.30
N ALA A 41 6.43 1.88 -6.10
CA ALA A 41 6.78 1.32 -7.40
C ALA A 41 7.41 2.39 -8.32
N TRP A 42 6.83 3.59 -8.33
CA TRP A 42 7.40 4.74 -9.04
C TRP A 42 8.79 5.14 -8.52
N ARG A 43 8.99 5.17 -7.20
CA ARG A 43 10.29 5.48 -6.61
C ARG A 43 11.37 4.47 -6.97
N ILE A 44 11.01 3.19 -7.14
CA ILE A 44 11.93 2.14 -7.63
C ILE A 44 12.46 2.50 -9.02
N LEU A 45 11.60 3.03 -9.90
CA LEU A 45 12.00 3.47 -11.23
C LEU A 45 12.86 4.73 -11.21
N GLN A 46 12.49 5.70 -10.38
CA GLN A 46 13.13 7.02 -10.36
C GLN A 46 14.46 7.06 -9.60
N VAL A 47 14.66 6.18 -8.61
CA VAL A 47 15.84 6.22 -7.72
C VAL A 47 16.54 4.86 -7.66
N PRO A 48 17.09 4.37 -8.80
CA PRO A 48 17.67 3.03 -8.90
C PRO A 48 18.95 2.85 -8.06
N SER A 49 19.64 3.94 -7.72
CA SER A 49 20.86 3.93 -6.91
C SER A 49 20.62 3.68 -5.42
N SER A 50 19.38 3.86 -4.94
CA SER A 50 19.07 3.66 -3.53
C SER A 50 19.33 2.21 -3.09
N LEU A 51 19.83 2.02 -1.87
CA LEU A 51 20.15 0.68 -1.36
C LEU A 51 18.94 -0.26 -1.40
N CYS A 52 17.77 0.25 -0.99
CA CYS A 52 16.51 -0.50 -1.01
C CYS A 52 16.19 -1.00 -2.43
N VAL A 53 16.28 -0.14 -3.45
CA VAL A 53 16.02 -0.53 -4.83
C VAL A 53 17.03 -1.53 -5.34
N ARG A 54 18.32 -1.34 -5.05
CA ARG A 54 19.37 -2.30 -5.47
C ARG A 54 19.15 -3.68 -4.85
N VAL A 55 18.79 -3.75 -3.57
CA VAL A 55 18.48 -5.02 -2.88
C VAL A 55 17.23 -5.68 -3.47
N LEU A 56 16.15 -4.92 -3.67
CA LEU A 56 14.92 -5.44 -4.27
C LEU A 56 15.17 -5.95 -5.69
N LYS A 57 15.86 -5.17 -6.52
CA LYS A 57 16.21 -5.54 -7.89
C LYS A 57 17.05 -6.81 -7.92
N ALA A 58 18.16 -6.84 -7.17
CA ALA A 58 19.05 -8.01 -7.14
C ALA A 58 18.34 -9.28 -6.69
N ARG A 59 17.38 -9.18 -5.75
CA ARG A 59 16.67 -10.34 -5.21
C ARG A 59 15.54 -10.84 -6.11
N TYR A 60 14.84 -9.95 -6.81
CA TYR A 60 13.54 -10.28 -7.40
C TYR A 60 13.41 -10.02 -8.90
N PHE A 61 14.18 -9.09 -9.46
CA PHE A 61 14.10 -8.72 -10.88
C PHE A 61 15.46 -8.21 -11.35
N SER A 62 16.50 -9.04 -11.21
CA SER A 62 17.91 -8.65 -11.41
C SER A 62 18.17 -8.16 -12.83
N SER A 63 17.61 -8.85 -13.83
CA SER A 63 17.71 -8.53 -15.26
C SER A 63 16.54 -7.70 -15.78
N ASP A 64 15.48 -7.55 -14.98
CA ASP A 64 14.20 -6.97 -15.39
C ASP A 64 13.92 -5.59 -14.77
N SER A 65 12.80 -5.01 -15.18
CA SER A 65 12.24 -3.80 -14.58
C SER A 65 11.12 -4.17 -13.60
N ILE A 66 10.86 -3.31 -12.61
CA ILE A 66 9.68 -3.44 -11.75
C ILE A 66 8.36 -3.43 -12.56
N LEU A 67 8.36 -2.83 -13.75
CA LEU A 67 7.22 -2.82 -14.67
C LEU A 67 6.90 -4.20 -15.24
N THR A 68 7.92 -5.04 -15.46
CA THR A 68 7.78 -6.40 -16.03
C THR A 68 7.85 -7.48 -14.96
N ALA A 69 8.26 -7.15 -13.74
CA ALA A 69 8.40 -8.10 -12.64
C ALA A 69 7.08 -8.83 -12.32
N THR A 70 7.14 -10.15 -12.19
CA THR A 70 5.99 -10.97 -11.81
C THR A 70 6.10 -11.43 -10.36
N VAL A 71 4.96 -11.72 -9.73
CA VAL A 71 4.94 -12.27 -8.37
C VAL A 71 5.44 -13.70 -8.41
N THR A 72 6.61 -13.95 -7.82
CA THR A 72 7.11 -15.31 -7.59
C THR A 72 6.54 -15.88 -6.29
N SER A 73 6.46 -17.20 -6.17
CA SER A 73 5.99 -17.86 -4.94
C SER A 73 6.84 -17.49 -3.71
N SER A 74 8.13 -17.23 -3.90
CA SER A 74 9.09 -16.81 -2.87
C SER A 74 9.15 -15.28 -2.64
N ALA A 75 8.32 -14.50 -3.35
CA ALA A 75 8.27 -13.05 -3.18
C ALA A 75 7.86 -12.67 -1.75
N SER A 76 8.61 -11.74 -1.15
CA SER A 76 8.25 -11.18 0.16
C SER A 76 6.92 -10.43 0.09
N TYR A 77 6.25 -10.29 1.23
CA TYR A 77 5.03 -9.50 1.34
C TYR A 77 5.26 -8.07 0.82
N THR A 78 6.40 -7.45 1.14
CA THR A 78 6.77 -6.12 0.64
C THR A 78 6.74 -6.03 -0.88
N LEU A 79 7.38 -6.97 -1.59
CA LEU A 79 7.35 -6.94 -3.06
C LEU A 79 5.94 -7.17 -3.59
N ARG A 80 5.20 -8.13 -3.02
CA ARG A 80 3.82 -8.41 -3.43
C ARG A 80 2.93 -7.17 -3.30
N SER A 81 3.05 -6.42 -2.21
CA SER A 81 2.31 -5.17 -2.00
C SER A 81 2.73 -4.08 -2.98
N ILE A 82 4.03 -3.96 -3.29
CA ILE A 82 4.51 -2.98 -4.27
C ILE A 82 3.99 -3.32 -5.68
N LEU A 83 3.97 -4.61 -6.05
CA LEU A 83 3.39 -5.07 -7.32
C LEU A 83 1.87 -4.85 -7.34
N HIS A 84 1.17 -5.09 -6.24
CA HIS A 84 -0.26 -4.76 -6.13
C HIS A 84 -0.56 -3.26 -6.30
N GLY A 85 0.32 -2.37 -5.84
CA GLY A 85 0.16 -0.94 -6.09
C GLY A 85 0.60 -0.49 -7.48
N ARG A 86 1.41 -1.29 -8.18
CA ARG A 86 1.82 -1.02 -9.57
C ARG A 86 0.65 -1.29 -10.53
N ASP A 87 -0.11 -2.35 -10.27
CA ASP A 87 -1.24 -2.82 -11.07
C ASP A 87 -2.53 -2.02 -10.76
#